data_AF-A0A958DI05-F1
#
_entry.id   AF-A0A958DI05-F1
#
_cell.length_a   1.000
_cell.length_b   1.000
_cell.length_c   1.000
_cell.angle_alpha   90.00
_cell.angle_beta   90.00
_cell.angle_gamma   90.00
#
_symmetry.space_group_name_H-M   'P 1'
#
loop_
_entity.id
_entity.type
_entity.pdbx_description
1 polymer ?
#
loop_
_entity_poly.entity_id
_entity_poly.type
_entity_poly.pdbx_seq_one_letter_code
_entity_poly.pdbx_strand_id
1 'polypeptide(L)'
;SEFDTSPDETLIELRARVFARTSELLSQQRFRTLGDYHQEVAGSFERTPELLAEELYNDLPDFQPLTHFRPLSPERLLHRYNTAQVQGLLLHCSELHLIIRKAEPAALRQLFKYLRFHQLMADIRKNEDGGYRITVDGPLNLFYKTQKYGLNLANFFPAVLHQTEWELTAEIRQKNRRQYQLTLDQTCGIQPYFHHFSAYVPEEIKLFQQTFQEKAPGWRIDPAEEFVPLEGEFYCFPDFTLTHLGTGLQVAMELFHPWHATQLTRRLALLENESGEPLIIGVSKVLLKDPLVKETVEGSPYFERCGFIFREMPTMQKVLPVLEKMLG
;
A
#
# COMPACT_ATOMS: atom_id res chain seq x y z
N SER A 1 -14.86 13.74 -4.97
CA SER A 1 -14.98 15.16 -5.34
C SER A 1 -13.87 15.48 -6.28
N GLU A 2 -14.14 16.33 -7.24
CA GLU A 2 -13.14 16.85 -8.18
C GLU A 2 -12.99 18.34 -7.88
N PHE A 3 -11.74 18.77 -7.84
CA PHE A 3 -11.34 20.15 -7.65
C PHE A 3 -10.53 20.53 -8.89
N ASP A 4 -10.56 21.80 -9.29
CA ASP A 4 -9.58 22.28 -10.25
C ASP A 4 -8.23 22.45 -9.52
N THR A 5 -7.28 21.57 -9.81
CA THR A 5 -5.95 21.57 -9.21
C THR A 5 -4.88 22.04 -10.18
N SER A 6 -5.27 22.59 -11.33
CA SER A 6 -4.33 23.05 -12.36
C SER A 6 -3.53 24.23 -11.80
N PRO A 7 -2.19 24.22 -11.88
CA PRO A 7 -1.40 25.39 -11.52
C PRO A 7 -1.82 26.55 -12.41
N ASP A 8 -2.37 27.59 -11.81
CA ASP A 8 -2.83 28.76 -12.54
C ASP A 8 -1.79 29.88 -12.41
N GLU A 9 -0.82 29.87 -13.32
CA GLU A 9 0.19 30.92 -13.44
C GLU A 9 -0.48 32.30 -13.63
N THR A 10 -1.66 32.34 -14.26
CA THR A 10 -2.41 33.58 -14.47
C THR A 10 -3.00 34.13 -13.17
N LEU A 11 -3.40 33.28 -12.21
CA LEU A 11 -3.83 33.70 -10.87
C LEU A 11 -2.67 34.17 -9.99
N ILE A 12 -1.48 33.58 -10.14
CA ILE A 12 -0.26 34.09 -9.47
C ILE A 12 0.04 35.51 -9.96
N GLU A 13 0.04 35.73 -11.27
CA GLU A 13 0.24 37.05 -11.87
C GLU A 13 -0.86 38.04 -11.49
N LEU A 14 -2.12 37.60 -11.47
CA LEU A 14 -3.26 38.42 -11.05
C LEU A 14 -3.08 38.90 -9.61
N ARG A 15 -2.75 38.02 -8.66
CA ARG A 15 -2.48 38.39 -7.26
C ARG A 15 -1.37 39.44 -7.14
N ALA A 16 -0.26 39.23 -7.85
CA ALA A 16 0.86 40.19 -7.81
C ALA A 16 0.41 41.58 -8.30
N ARG A 17 -0.37 41.64 -9.39
CA ARG A 17 -0.92 42.89 -9.91
C ARG A 17 -1.92 43.52 -8.94
N VAL A 18 -2.81 42.73 -8.34
CA VAL A 18 -3.80 43.20 -7.35
C VAL A 18 -3.10 43.83 -6.14
N PHE A 19 -2.04 43.20 -5.61
CA PHE A 19 -1.28 43.75 -4.49
C PHE A 19 -0.47 45.00 -4.86
N ALA A 20 0.12 45.04 -6.05
CA ALA A 20 0.79 46.25 -6.54
C ALA A 20 -0.19 47.43 -6.67
N ARG A 21 -1.37 47.18 -7.27
CA ARG A 21 -2.41 48.21 -7.43
C ARG A 21 -2.98 48.67 -6.10
N THR A 22 -3.20 47.75 -5.18
CA THR A 22 -3.59 48.03 -3.79
C THR A 22 -2.60 49.00 -3.12
N SER A 23 -1.30 48.69 -3.22
CA SER A 23 -0.23 49.52 -2.65
C SER A 23 -0.23 50.93 -3.24
N GLU A 24 -0.36 51.04 -4.56
CA GLU A 24 -0.45 52.31 -5.27
C GLU A 24 -1.66 53.15 -4.80
N LEU A 25 -2.86 52.56 -4.81
CA LEU A 25 -4.10 53.24 -4.44
C LEU A 25 -4.07 53.75 -3.00
N LEU A 26 -3.59 52.93 -2.06
CA LEU A 26 -3.46 53.32 -0.65
C LEU A 26 -2.41 54.41 -0.42
N SER A 27 -1.41 54.54 -1.33
CA SER A 27 -0.41 55.62 -1.26
C SER A 27 -0.91 56.95 -1.81
N GLN A 28 -1.84 56.93 -2.77
CA GLN A 28 -2.29 58.11 -3.52
C GLN A 28 -3.63 58.66 -3.05
N GLN A 29 -4.49 57.82 -2.49
CA GLN A 29 -5.88 58.16 -2.20
C GLN A 29 -6.28 57.76 -0.77
N ARG A 30 -7.22 58.52 -0.20
CA ARG A 30 -7.88 58.15 1.06
C ARG A 30 -9.33 57.77 0.76
N PHE A 31 -9.64 56.50 0.97
CA PHE A 31 -10.99 55.98 0.84
C PHE A 31 -11.81 56.29 2.10
N ARG A 32 -13.07 56.66 1.92
CA ARG A 32 -13.99 56.98 3.03
C ARG A 32 -14.52 55.71 3.70
N THR A 33 -14.73 54.67 2.91
CA THR A 33 -15.17 53.35 3.38
C THR A 33 -14.33 52.23 2.76
N LEU A 34 -14.34 51.06 3.41
CA LEU A 34 -13.72 49.86 2.86
C LEU A 34 -14.40 49.41 1.55
N GLY A 35 -15.71 49.64 1.42
CA GLY A 35 -16.46 49.33 0.21
C GLY A 35 -15.98 50.14 -1.00
N ASP A 36 -15.75 51.44 -0.83
CA ASP A 36 -15.22 52.30 -1.91
C ASP A 36 -13.85 51.82 -2.38
N TYR A 37 -12.98 51.44 -1.42
CA TYR A 37 -11.67 50.88 -1.71
C TYR A 37 -11.75 49.56 -2.48
N HIS A 38 -12.60 48.62 -2.04
CA HIS A 38 -12.78 47.35 -2.74
C HIS A 38 -13.32 47.55 -4.16
N GLN A 39 -14.27 48.47 -4.36
CA GLN A 39 -14.81 48.80 -5.68
C GLN A 39 -13.73 49.37 -6.62
N GLU A 40 -12.90 50.28 -6.12
CA GLU A 40 -11.80 50.88 -6.91
C GLU A 40 -10.73 49.84 -7.30
N VAL A 41 -10.34 48.97 -6.35
CA VAL A 41 -9.39 47.88 -6.62
C VAL A 41 -9.98 46.91 -7.64
N ALA A 42 -11.19 46.40 -7.42
CA ALA A 42 -11.81 45.42 -8.31
C ALA A 42 -12.10 45.99 -9.71
N GLY A 43 -12.53 47.24 -9.78
CA GLY A 43 -12.72 47.97 -11.04
C GLY A 43 -11.45 48.10 -11.88
N SER A 44 -10.27 48.17 -11.24
CA SER A 44 -8.98 48.16 -11.94
C SER A 44 -8.68 46.83 -12.66
N PHE A 45 -9.44 45.77 -12.37
CA PHE A 45 -9.30 44.43 -12.95
C PHE A 45 -10.57 43.95 -13.67
N GLU A 46 -11.50 44.87 -13.98
CA GLU A 46 -12.78 44.58 -14.65
C GLU A 46 -13.62 43.53 -13.91
N ARG A 47 -13.56 43.55 -12.57
CA ARG A 47 -14.28 42.62 -11.68
C ARG A 47 -15.13 43.37 -10.67
N THR A 48 -16.10 42.68 -10.09
CA THR A 48 -16.72 43.13 -8.83
C THR A 48 -15.83 42.73 -7.65
N PRO A 49 -15.93 43.42 -6.50
CA PRO A 49 -15.23 43.02 -5.29
C PRO A 49 -15.45 41.55 -4.92
N GLU A 50 -16.68 41.07 -5.06
CA GLU A 50 -17.08 39.70 -4.72
C GLU A 50 -16.38 38.70 -5.64
N LEU A 51 -16.44 38.93 -6.96
CA LEU A 51 -15.80 38.06 -7.94
C LEU A 51 -14.28 38.05 -7.78
N LEU A 52 -13.67 39.22 -7.57
CA LEU A 52 -12.22 39.29 -7.34
C LEU A 52 -11.83 38.53 -6.07
N ALA A 53 -12.59 38.65 -4.98
CA ALA A 53 -12.30 37.96 -3.72
C ALA A 53 -12.45 36.43 -3.85
N GLU A 54 -13.45 35.95 -4.58
CA GLU A 54 -13.64 34.54 -4.87
C GLU A 54 -12.50 33.99 -5.74
N GLU A 55 -12.10 34.70 -6.79
CA GLU A 55 -11.08 34.22 -7.74
C GLU A 55 -9.64 34.26 -7.20
N LEU A 56 -9.32 35.24 -6.35
CA LEU A 56 -7.94 35.59 -5.98
C LEU A 56 -7.11 34.43 -5.45
N TYR A 57 -7.76 33.44 -4.83
CA TYR A 57 -7.11 32.31 -4.16
C TYR A 57 -7.63 30.94 -4.63
N ASN A 58 -8.37 30.85 -5.74
CA ASN A 58 -8.95 29.59 -6.22
C ASN A 58 -7.90 28.49 -6.52
N ASP A 59 -6.63 28.84 -6.64
CA ASP A 59 -5.51 27.90 -6.79
C ASP A 59 -5.06 27.25 -5.46
N LEU A 60 -5.42 27.84 -4.32
CA LEU A 60 -5.03 27.37 -2.99
C LEU A 60 -5.96 26.25 -2.47
N PRO A 61 -5.44 25.19 -1.83
CA PRO A 61 -6.23 24.02 -1.43
C PRO A 61 -7.51 24.32 -0.64
N ASP A 62 -7.49 25.31 0.25
CA ASP A 62 -8.64 25.66 1.10
C ASP A 62 -9.73 26.46 0.35
N PHE A 63 -9.40 27.01 -0.81
CA PHE A 63 -10.26 27.89 -1.62
C PHE A 63 -10.58 27.31 -3.01
N GLN A 64 -10.07 26.11 -3.31
CA GLN A 64 -10.32 25.45 -4.59
C GLN A 64 -11.83 25.23 -4.82
N PRO A 65 -12.38 25.69 -5.95
CA PRO A 65 -13.79 25.50 -6.25
C PRO A 65 -14.09 24.01 -6.46
N LEU A 66 -15.17 23.55 -5.83
CA LEU A 66 -15.68 22.20 -6.01
C LEU A 66 -16.42 22.11 -7.34
N THR A 67 -15.77 21.56 -8.37
CA THR A 67 -16.34 21.45 -9.72
C THR A 67 -17.33 20.30 -9.83
N HIS A 68 -17.03 19.19 -9.14
CA HIS A 68 -17.92 18.03 -9.10
C HIS A 68 -17.97 17.38 -7.72
N PHE A 69 -19.18 17.22 -7.21
CA PHE A 69 -19.45 16.46 -6.00
C PHE A 69 -20.10 15.12 -6.33
N ARG A 70 -19.42 14.02 -5.98
CA ARG A 70 -20.02 12.69 -6.02
C ARG A 70 -20.67 12.41 -4.67
N PRO A 71 -22.01 12.37 -4.56
CA PRO A 71 -22.70 12.20 -3.28
C PRO A 71 -22.44 10.81 -2.67
N LEU A 72 -22.34 10.78 -1.34
CA LEU A 72 -22.34 9.55 -0.55
C LEU A 72 -23.63 9.49 0.27
N SER A 73 -24.24 8.31 0.38
CA SER A 73 -25.35 8.13 1.30
C SER A 73 -24.87 8.25 2.75
N PRO A 74 -25.71 8.72 3.69
CA PRO A 74 -25.36 8.81 5.11
C PRO A 74 -24.85 7.47 5.69
N GLU A 75 -25.48 6.37 5.31
CA GLU A 75 -25.07 5.01 5.71
C GLU A 75 -23.67 4.66 5.22
N ARG A 76 -23.35 4.91 3.94
CA ARG A 76 -22.01 4.66 3.40
C ARG A 76 -20.95 5.54 4.05
N LEU A 77 -21.30 6.77 4.40
CA LEU A 77 -20.42 7.67 5.14
C LEU A 77 -20.11 7.12 6.53
N LEU A 78 -21.12 6.60 7.24
CA LEU A 78 -20.94 5.98 8.56
C LEU A 78 -20.04 4.74 8.50
N HIS A 79 -20.25 3.83 7.53
CA HIS A 79 -19.39 2.66 7.38
C HIS A 79 -17.95 3.05 7.02
N ARG A 80 -17.76 4.05 6.15
CA ARG A 80 -16.44 4.58 5.83
C ARG A 80 -15.77 5.22 7.05
N TYR A 81 -16.51 5.97 7.85
CA TYR A 81 -16.02 6.58 9.09
C TYR A 81 -15.60 5.51 10.11
N ASN A 82 -16.44 4.52 10.39
CA ASN A 82 -16.14 3.45 11.32
C ASN A 82 -14.94 2.61 10.85
N THR A 83 -14.85 2.35 9.55
CA THR A 83 -13.66 1.71 8.96
C THR A 83 -12.42 2.56 9.22
N ALA A 84 -12.47 3.87 8.95
CA ALA A 84 -11.35 4.77 9.19
C ALA A 84 -10.92 4.84 10.66
N GLN A 85 -11.84 4.69 11.62
CA GLN A 85 -11.50 4.61 13.05
C GLN A 85 -10.64 3.38 13.35
N VAL A 86 -11.03 2.21 12.83
CA VAL A 86 -10.24 0.98 12.97
C VAL A 86 -8.88 1.13 12.29
N GLN A 87 -8.86 1.66 11.06
CA GLN A 87 -7.64 1.93 10.32
C GLN A 87 -6.69 2.86 11.10
N GLY A 88 -7.22 3.90 11.74
CA GLY A 88 -6.46 4.81 12.58
C GLY A 88 -5.76 4.12 13.76
N LEU A 89 -6.39 3.12 14.37
CA LEU A 89 -5.74 2.29 15.39
C LEU A 89 -4.66 1.39 14.79
N LEU A 90 -4.96 0.76 13.65
CA LEU A 90 -4.07 -0.17 12.96
C LEU A 90 -2.78 0.48 12.42
N LEU A 91 -2.75 1.80 12.23
CA LEU A 91 -1.50 2.55 11.94
C LEU A 91 -0.41 2.32 13.00
N HIS A 92 -0.79 1.92 14.21
CA HIS A 92 0.09 1.67 15.35
C HIS A 92 0.11 0.20 15.78
N CYS A 93 -0.34 -0.71 14.90
CA CYS A 93 -0.38 -2.15 15.14
C CYS A 93 1.03 -2.75 15.12
N SER A 94 1.44 -3.48 16.16
CA SER A 94 2.70 -4.25 16.18
C SER A 94 2.56 -5.69 15.70
N GLU A 95 1.37 -6.27 15.78
CA GLU A 95 1.06 -7.61 15.29
C GLU A 95 -0.46 -7.73 15.10
N LEU A 96 -0.88 -8.32 13.98
CA LEU A 96 -2.29 -8.58 13.67
C LEU A 96 -2.49 -10.07 13.43
N HIS A 97 -3.41 -10.67 14.17
CA HIS A 97 -3.89 -12.03 13.96
C HIS A 97 -5.28 -11.98 13.36
N LEU A 98 -5.46 -12.73 12.29
CA LEU A 98 -6.73 -12.89 11.59
C LEU A 98 -7.07 -14.38 11.52
N ILE A 99 -8.24 -14.75 12.00
CA ILE A 99 -8.77 -16.11 11.90
C ILE A 99 -9.95 -16.05 10.93
N ILE A 100 -9.87 -16.83 9.85
CA ILE A 100 -10.97 -17.05 8.90
C ILE A 100 -11.53 -18.44 9.16
N ARG A 101 -12.75 -18.55 9.68
CA ARG A 101 -13.35 -19.86 10.01
C ARG A 101 -13.93 -20.53 8.77
N LYS A 102 -14.66 -19.76 7.96
CA LYS A 102 -15.26 -20.22 6.71
C LYS A 102 -14.66 -19.47 5.53
N ALA A 103 -13.79 -20.16 4.79
CA ALA A 103 -13.12 -19.58 3.64
C ALA A 103 -13.90 -19.83 2.34
N GLU A 104 -14.52 -18.78 1.80
CA GLU A 104 -15.01 -18.80 0.42
C GLU A 104 -13.82 -18.56 -0.53
N PRO A 105 -13.50 -19.48 -1.48
CA PRO A 105 -12.25 -19.41 -2.25
C PRO A 105 -12.02 -18.09 -2.97
N ALA A 106 -13.07 -17.47 -3.50
CA ALA A 106 -12.97 -16.18 -4.18
C ALA A 106 -12.67 -15.01 -3.22
N ALA A 107 -13.34 -14.97 -2.06
CA ALA A 107 -13.12 -13.95 -1.04
C ALA A 107 -11.73 -14.08 -0.40
N LEU A 108 -11.29 -15.32 -0.18
CA LEU A 108 -9.97 -15.63 0.34
C LEU A 108 -8.87 -15.21 -0.65
N ARG A 109 -9.00 -15.55 -1.94
CA ARG A 109 -8.07 -15.06 -2.98
C ARG A 109 -8.02 -13.53 -3.04
N GLN A 110 -9.16 -12.86 -2.91
CA GLN A 110 -9.22 -11.40 -2.81
C GLN A 110 -8.42 -10.88 -1.61
N LEU A 111 -8.62 -11.45 -0.41
CA LEU A 111 -7.88 -11.09 0.80
C LEU A 111 -6.37 -11.16 0.60
N PHE A 112 -5.88 -12.25 0.00
CA PHE A 112 -4.45 -12.42 -0.26
C PHE A 112 -3.92 -11.52 -1.36
N LYS A 113 -4.72 -11.23 -2.40
CA LYS A 113 -4.39 -10.19 -3.38
C LYS A 113 -4.22 -8.81 -2.70
N TYR A 114 -5.04 -8.49 -1.70
CA TYR A 114 -4.88 -7.27 -0.88
C TYR A 114 -3.61 -7.30 0.00
N LEU A 115 -3.33 -8.41 0.69
CA LEU A 115 -2.08 -8.58 1.46
C LEU A 115 -0.85 -8.28 0.60
N ARG A 116 -0.78 -8.93 -0.57
CA ARG A 116 0.30 -8.75 -1.54
C ARG A 116 0.35 -7.34 -2.10
N PHE A 117 -0.79 -6.76 -2.49
CA PHE A 117 -0.85 -5.39 -2.99
C PHE A 117 -0.30 -4.38 -1.98
N HIS A 118 -0.62 -4.59 -0.70
CA HIS A 118 -0.09 -3.78 0.40
C HIS A 118 1.31 -4.19 0.85
N GLN A 119 1.97 -5.13 0.15
CA GLN A 119 3.31 -5.64 0.44
C GLN A 119 3.43 -6.06 1.91
N LEU A 120 2.38 -6.70 2.43
CA LEU A 120 2.29 -7.24 3.78
C LEU A 120 2.67 -8.71 3.72
N MET A 121 3.62 -9.11 4.55
CA MET A 121 4.00 -10.51 4.68
C MET A 121 3.22 -11.13 5.82
N ALA A 122 2.70 -12.33 5.58
CA ALA A 122 1.88 -13.03 6.55
C ALA A 122 2.35 -14.47 6.71
N ASP A 123 2.36 -14.92 7.96
CA ASP A 123 2.45 -16.34 8.28
C ASP A 123 1.04 -16.93 8.17
N ILE A 124 0.83 -17.77 7.16
CA ILE A 124 -0.48 -18.38 6.87
C ILE A 124 -0.43 -19.84 7.32
N ARG A 125 -1.37 -20.23 8.17
CA ARG A 125 -1.57 -21.61 8.60
C ARG A 125 -2.98 -22.06 8.33
N LYS A 126 -3.14 -23.30 7.89
CA LYS A 126 -4.46 -23.92 7.80
C LYS A 126 -4.84 -24.54 9.14
N ASN A 127 -6.09 -24.37 9.55
CA ASN A 127 -6.63 -25.01 10.75
C ASN A 127 -7.20 -26.39 10.38
N GLU A 128 -7.25 -27.30 11.35
CA GLU A 128 -7.84 -28.65 11.19
C GLU A 128 -9.29 -28.59 10.69
N ASP A 129 -10.05 -27.58 11.10
CA ASP A 129 -11.44 -27.35 10.70
C ASP A 129 -11.60 -26.76 9.28
N GLY A 130 -10.51 -26.61 8.52
CA GLY A 130 -10.51 -26.07 7.15
C GLY A 130 -10.46 -24.54 7.05
N GLY A 131 -10.41 -23.84 8.18
CA GLY A 131 -10.18 -22.39 8.26
C GLY A 131 -8.69 -22.00 8.09
N TYR A 132 -8.42 -20.70 8.17
CA TYR A 132 -7.06 -20.14 8.06
C TYR A 132 -6.75 -19.25 9.27
N ARG A 133 -5.52 -19.35 9.77
CA ARG A 133 -4.91 -18.39 10.69
C ARG A 133 -3.82 -17.63 9.96
N ILE A 134 -3.96 -16.32 9.94
CA ILE A 134 -3.08 -15.40 9.22
C ILE A 134 -2.49 -14.45 10.26
N THR A 135 -1.19 -14.49 10.44
CA THR A 135 -0.47 -13.52 11.30
C THR A 135 0.30 -12.56 10.42
N VAL A 136 0.02 -11.28 10.55
CA VAL A 136 0.72 -10.19 9.85
C VAL A 136 1.51 -9.43 10.91
N ASP A 137 2.84 -9.56 10.90
CA ASP A 137 3.64 -8.75 11.83
C ASP A 137 3.46 -7.28 11.46
N GLY A 138 3.40 -6.43 12.48
CA GLY A 138 3.41 -4.98 12.35
C GLY A 138 4.82 -4.43 12.12
N PRO A 139 4.97 -3.11 11.94
CA PRO A 139 6.28 -2.50 11.84
C PRO A 139 7.03 -2.66 13.16
N LEU A 140 8.14 -3.40 13.15
CA LEU A 140 8.93 -3.72 14.35
C LEU A 140 9.51 -2.48 15.06
N ASN A 141 9.73 -1.39 14.31
CA ASN A 141 10.36 -0.17 14.84
C ASN A 141 9.48 1.07 14.65
N LEU A 142 9.08 1.68 15.76
CA LEU A 142 8.34 2.96 15.83
C LEU A 142 9.09 4.17 15.26
N PHE A 143 10.30 4.02 14.68
CA PHE A 143 11.11 5.14 14.19
C PHE A 143 11.14 5.26 12.66
N TYR A 144 10.66 6.43 12.22
CA TYR A 144 10.86 7.20 10.98
C TYR A 144 10.72 6.55 9.59
N LYS A 145 10.60 5.22 9.44
CA LYS A 145 10.32 4.56 8.14
C LYS A 145 9.10 3.63 8.12
N THR A 146 8.32 3.62 9.19
CA THR A 146 7.26 2.63 9.44
C THR A 146 5.82 3.12 9.25
N GLN A 147 5.61 4.40 8.90
CA GLN A 147 4.28 4.91 8.55
C GLN A 147 3.71 4.22 7.30
N LYS A 148 4.53 3.93 6.29
CA LYS A 148 4.07 3.27 5.05
C LYS A 148 3.54 1.85 5.34
N TYR A 149 4.24 1.09 6.18
CA TYR A 149 3.80 -0.26 6.53
C TYR A 149 2.55 -0.25 7.43
N GLY A 150 2.51 0.61 8.45
CA GLY A 150 1.30 0.78 9.27
C GLY A 150 0.10 1.26 8.44
N LEU A 151 0.32 2.15 7.47
CA LEU A 151 -0.70 2.58 6.51
C LEU A 151 -1.16 1.45 5.59
N ASN A 152 -0.23 0.61 5.12
CA ASN A 152 -0.54 -0.57 4.32
C ASN A 152 -1.38 -1.59 5.12
N LEU A 153 -1.03 -1.86 6.38
CA LEU A 153 -1.79 -2.73 7.29
C LEU A 153 -3.19 -2.15 7.58
N ALA A 154 -3.28 -0.85 7.82
CA ALA A 154 -4.55 -0.16 7.96
C ALA A 154 -5.40 -0.26 6.67
N ASN A 155 -4.80 -0.08 5.50
CA ASN A 155 -5.49 -0.19 4.21
C ASN A 155 -5.87 -1.62 3.83
N PHE A 156 -5.27 -2.64 4.46
CA PHE A 156 -5.66 -4.03 4.33
C PHE A 156 -6.97 -4.37 5.06
N PHE A 157 -7.26 -3.75 6.21
CA PHE A 157 -8.44 -4.07 7.03
C PHE A 157 -9.78 -4.12 6.26
N PRO A 158 -10.08 -3.19 5.34
CA PRO A 158 -11.29 -3.31 4.52
C PRO A 158 -11.45 -4.62 3.75
N ALA A 159 -10.36 -5.31 3.36
CA ALA A 159 -10.40 -6.62 2.71
C ALA A 159 -10.90 -7.72 3.67
N VAL A 160 -10.67 -7.56 4.97
CA VAL A 160 -11.16 -8.46 6.02
C VAL A 160 -12.69 -8.39 6.11
N LEU A 161 -13.28 -7.21 5.95
CA LEU A 161 -14.73 -7.02 6.00
C LEU A 161 -15.49 -7.78 4.90
N HIS A 162 -14.80 -8.23 3.85
CA HIS A 162 -15.39 -9.06 2.79
C HIS A 162 -15.43 -10.56 3.13
N GLN A 163 -14.80 -10.98 4.23
CA GLN A 163 -14.87 -12.37 4.69
C GLN A 163 -16.17 -12.62 5.45
N THR A 164 -16.70 -13.84 5.37
CA THR A 164 -18.00 -14.21 5.95
C THR A 164 -17.92 -14.42 7.46
N GLU A 165 -16.91 -15.19 7.91
CA GLU A 165 -16.69 -15.50 9.33
C GLU A 165 -15.22 -15.24 9.67
N TRP A 166 -14.96 -14.14 10.38
CA TRP A 166 -13.61 -13.69 10.69
C TRP A 166 -13.50 -13.13 12.10
N GLU A 167 -12.34 -13.35 12.72
CA GLU A 167 -11.95 -12.74 13.99
C GLU A 167 -10.59 -12.06 13.80
N LEU A 168 -10.48 -10.81 14.23
CA LEU A 168 -9.27 -10.00 14.18
C LEU A 168 -8.85 -9.63 15.59
N THR A 169 -7.60 -9.89 15.91
CA THR A 169 -6.94 -9.39 17.13
C THR A 169 -5.70 -8.64 16.72
N ALA A 170 -5.55 -7.39 17.16
CA ALA A 170 -4.41 -6.54 16.85
C ALA A 170 -3.80 -5.94 18.11
N GLU A 171 -2.48 -6.02 18.23
CA GLU A 171 -1.72 -5.38 19.29
C GLU A 171 -1.41 -3.92 18.92
N ILE A 172 -1.97 -2.96 19.64
CA ILE A 172 -1.84 -1.52 19.35
C ILE A 172 -0.86 -0.89 20.33
N ARG A 173 0.18 -0.22 19.80
CA ARG A 173 1.19 0.46 20.61
C ARG A 173 1.13 1.98 20.45
N GLN A 174 0.64 2.67 21.48
CA GLN A 174 0.55 4.13 21.46
C GLN A 174 1.90 4.82 21.72
N LYS A 175 2.01 6.11 21.38
CA LYS A 175 3.22 6.93 21.59
C LYS A 175 3.68 6.98 23.05
N ASN A 176 2.76 6.87 24.00
CA ASN A 176 3.02 6.79 25.43
C ASN A 176 3.53 5.41 25.90
N ARG A 177 3.86 4.50 24.96
CA ARG A 177 4.31 3.12 25.19
C ARG A 177 3.26 2.21 25.84
N ARG A 178 2.02 2.65 26.00
CA ARG A 178 0.93 1.77 26.43
C ARG A 178 0.56 0.83 25.29
N GLN A 179 0.30 -0.42 25.67
CA GLN A 179 -0.17 -1.47 24.78
C GLN A 179 -1.66 -1.69 25.03
N TYR A 180 -2.41 -1.79 23.94
CA TYR A 180 -3.82 -2.12 23.95
C TYR A 180 -4.05 -3.26 22.97
N GLN A 181 -5.12 -4.01 23.17
CA GLN A 181 -5.56 -5.03 22.24
C GLN A 181 -6.87 -4.57 21.60
N LEU A 182 -6.91 -4.56 20.28
CA LEU A 182 -8.13 -4.38 19.51
C LEU A 182 -8.63 -5.77 19.10
N THR A 183 -9.88 -6.09 19.48
CA THR A 183 -10.54 -7.32 19.04
C THR A 183 -11.81 -6.95 18.29
N LEU A 184 -11.98 -7.52 17.11
CA LEU A 184 -13.14 -7.34 16.24
C LEU A 184 -13.50 -8.66 15.59
N ASP A 185 -14.77 -8.83 15.23
CA ASP A 185 -15.25 -9.94 14.42
C ASP A 185 -16.32 -9.47 13.43
N GLN A 186 -16.90 -10.41 12.66
CA GLN A 186 -17.93 -10.10 11.67
C GLN A 186 -19.20 -9.44 12.25
N THR A 187 -19.40 -9.47 13.58
CA THR A 187 -20.56 -8.88 14.25
C THR A 187 -20.40 -7.39 14.57
N CYS A 188 -19.23 -6.79 14.29
CA CYS A 188 -18.94 -5.37 14.56
C CYS A 188 -19.85 -4.37 13.82
N GLY A 189 -20.69 -4.82 12.88
CA GLY A 189 -21.65 -3.98 12.15
C GLY A 189 -21.03 -3.08 11.08
N ILE A 190 -19.71 -3.15 10.86
CA ILE A 190 -19.03 -2.41 9.80
C ILE A 190 -19.21 -3.17 8.48
N GLN A 191 -19.86 -2.56 7.50
CA GLN A 191 -20.02 -3.12 6.16
C GLN A 191 -18.92 -2.63 5.22
N PRO A 192 -18.49 -3.44 4.24
CA PRO A 192 -17.60 -2.98 3.18
C PRO A 192 -18.20 -1.79 2.41
N TYR A 193 -17.47 -0.67 2.33
CA TYR A 193 -17.97 0.56 1.69
C TYR A 193 -17.54 0.73 0.23
N PHE A 194 -16.60 -0.10 -0.24
CA PHE A 194 -16.20 -0.21 -1.64
C PHE A 194 -16.49 -1.62 -2.15
N HIS A 195 -16.86 -1.71 -3.42
CA HIS A 195 -17.07 -2.99 -4.09
C HIS A 195 -15.82 -3.28 -4.90
N HIS A 196 -15.08 -4.30 -4.48
CA HIS A 196 -13.98 -4.92 -5.22
C HIS A 196 -12.71 -4.07 -5.31
N PHE A 197 -11.58 -4.71 -4.97
CA PHE A 197 -10.27 -4.27 -5.42
C PHE A 197 -10.31 -4.20 -6.95
N SER A 198 -10.28 -3.00 -7.52
CA SER A 198 -9.90 -2.87 -8.92
C SER A 198 -8.46 -3.36 -9.03
N ALA A 199 -8.15 -4.11 -10.09
CA ALA A 199 -6.88 -4.76 -10.36
C ALA A 199 -5.74 -3.74 -10.64
N TYR A 200 -5.58 -2.73 -9.79
CA TYR A 200 -4.49 -1.78 -9.86
C TYR A 200 -3.20 -2.51 -9.51
N VAL A 201 -2.52 -2.95 -10.55
CA VAL A 201 -1.14 -3.41 -10.49
C VAL A 201 -0.25 -2.16 -10.57
N PRO A 202 0.60 -1.88 -9.57
CA PRO A 202 1.56 -0.79 -9.61
C PRO A 202 2.36 -0.78 -10.91
N GLU A 203 2.66 0.41 -11.43
CA GLU A 203 3.39 0.56 -12.71
C GLU A 203 4.75 -0.13 -12.69
N GLU A 204 5.44 -0.13 -11.54
CA GLU A 204 6.74 -0.79 -11.37
C GLU A 204 6.64 -2.30 -11.61
N ILE A 205 5.55 -2.93 -11.15
CA ILE A 205 5.29 -4.36 -11.38
C ILE A 205 5.01 -4.63 -12.86
N LYS A 206 4.19 -3.77 -13.50
CA LYS A 206 3.91 -3.90 -14.94
C LYS A 206 5.19 -3.78 -15.78
N LEU A 207 6.02 -2.78 -15.47
CA LEU A 207 7.30 -2.56 -16.15
C LEU A 207 8.26 -3.74 -15.95
N PHE A 208 8.30 -4.31 -14.73
CA PHE A 208 9.09 -5.52 -14.47
C PHE A 208 8.60 -6.70 -15.31
N GLN A 209 7.30 -6.97 -15.38
CA GLN A 209 6.76 -8.05 -16.21
C GLN A 209 7.06 -7.85 -17.70
N GLN A 210 6.91 -6.63 -18.21
CA GLN A 210 7.26 -6.29 -19.61
C GLN A 210 8.75 -6.53 -19.88
N THR A 211 9.61 -5.99 -19.04
CA THR A 211 11.08 -6.16 -19.17
C THR A 211 11.49 -7.63 -19.06
N PHE A 212 10.80 -8.39 -18.21
CA PHE A 212 11.03 -9.82 -18.04
C PHE A 212 10.69 -10.58 -19.32
N GLN A 213 9.50 -10.32 -19.89
CA GLN A 213 9.05 -10.98 -21.10
C GLN A 213 9.96 -10.69 -22.31
N GLU A 214 10.48 -9.47 -22.42
CA GLU A 214 11.42 -9.08 -23.49
C GLU A 214 12.77 -9.80 -23.39
N LYS A 215 13.29 -9.97 -22.16
CA LYS A 215 14.65 -10.46 -21.93
C LYS A 215 14.74 -11.95 -21.63
N ALA A 216 13.62 -12.59 -21.29
CA ALA A 216 13.53 -14.01 -21.00
C ALA A 216 12.38 -14.65 -21.82
N PRO A 217 12.48 -14.69 -23.17
CA PRO A 217 11.39 -15.14 -24.02
C PRO A 217 10.99 -16.61 -23.80
N GLY A 218 11.87 -17.43 -23.20
CA GLY A 218 11.57 -18.80 -22.79
C GLY A 218 10.74 -18.92 -21.51
N TRP A 219 10.47 -17.81 -20.81
CA TRP A 219 9.74 -17.76 -19.57
C TRP A 219 8.54 -16.82 -19.66
N ARG A 220 7.49 -17.15 -18.91
CA ARG A 220 6.33 -16.29 -18.66
C ARG A 220 6.30 -15.93 -17.18
N ILE A 221 5.96 -14.68 -16.87
CA ILE A 221 5.81 -14.19 -15.50
C ILE A 221 4.39 -13.66 -15.26
N ASP A 222 3.71 -14.30 -14.32
CA ASP A 222 2.34 -13.93 -13.93
C ASP A 222 2.30 -13.60 -12.43
N PRO A 223 1.40 -12.71 -11.97
CA PRO A 223 1.10 -12.57 -10.55
C PRO A 223 0.65 -13.92 -9.98
N ALA A 224 1.13 -14.30 -8.79
CA ALA A 224 0.69 -15.57 -8.22
C ALA A 224 -0.82 -15.55 -7.89
N GLU A 225 -1.50 -16.66 -8.20
CA GLU A 225 -2.93 -16.83 -7.94
C GLU A 225 -3.23 -17.93 -6.92
N GLU A 226 -2.24 -18.77 -6.61
CA GLU A 226 -2.37 -19.95 -5.77
C GLU A 226 -1.40 -19.91 -4.59
N PHE A 227 -1.72 -20.69 -3.55
CA PHE A 227 -0.82 -20.89 -2.42
C PHE A 227 0.27 -21.87 -2.79
N VAL A 228 1.47 -21.64 -2.27
CA VAL A 228 2.52 -22.64 -2.26
C VAL A 228 2.55 -23.25 -0.86
N PRO A 229 2.27 -24.57 -0.73
CA PRO A 229 2.46 -25.26 0.54
C PRO A 229 3.94 -25.28 0.87
N LEU A 230 4.27 -24.98 2.13
CA LEU A 230 5.61 -25.12 2.68
C LEU A 230 5.64 -26.29 3.65
N GLU A 231 6.80 -26.61 4.21
CA GLU A 231 6.89 -27.67 5.22
C GLU A 231 5.94 -27.42 6.41
N GLY A 232 5.22 -28.47 6.81
CA GLY A 232 4.19 -28.42 7.85
C GLY A 232 2.83 -27.91 7.35
N GLU A 233 2.09 -27.22 8.22
CA GLU A 233 0.80 -26.58 7.89
C GLU A 233 0.96 -25.11 7.44
N PHE A 234 2.16 -24.75 6.97
CA PHE A 234 2.50 -23.40 6.53
C PHE A 234 2.26 -23.23 5.04
N TYR A 235 1.80 -22.04 4.67
CA TYR A 235 1.58 -21.65 3.29
C TYR A 235 2.19 -20.29 3.04
N CYS A 236 2.62 -20.07 1.80
CA CYS A 236 2.88 -18.72 1.32
C CYS A 236 2.03 -18.36 0.12
N PHE A 237 1.87 -17.05 -0.07
CA PHE A 237 1.22 -16.47 -1.21
C PHE A 237 2.25 -15.61 -1.94
N PRO A 238 3.02 -16.22 -2.87
CA PRO A 238 4.18 -15.57 -3.48
C PRO A 238 3.76 -14.36 -4.33
N ASP A 239 4.74 -13.56 -4.76
CA ASP A 239 4.45 -12.38 -5.57
C ASP A 239 4.14 -12.74 -7.03
N PHE A 240 4.89 -13.72 -7.55
CA PHE A 240 4.84 -14.14 -8.94
C PHE A 240 4.94 -15.66 -9.09
N THR A 241 4.38 -16.15 -10.19
CA THR A 241 4.62 -17.49 -10.72
C THR A 241 5.35 -17.36 -12.04
N LEU A 242 6.48 -18.05 -12.17
CA LEU A 242 7.34 -18.09 -13.34
C LEU A 242 7.14 -19.43 -14.03
N THR A 243 6.71 -19.43 -15.30
CA THR A 243 6.49 -20.65 -16.09
C THR A 243 7.50 -20.72 -17.22
N HIS A 244 8.30 -21.79 -17.29
CA HIS A 244 9.16 -22.05 -18.43
C HIS A 244 8.34 -22.62 -19.58
N LEU A 245 8.34 -21.95 -20.74
CA LEU A 245 7.50 -22.31 -21.89
C LEU A 245 7.92 -23.61 -22.56
N GLY A 246 9.21 -23.98 -22.48
CA GLY A 246 9.73 -25.18 -23.12
C GLY A 246 9.47 -26.47 -22.34
N THR A 247 9.59 -26.42 -21.01
CA THR A 247 9.47 -27.61 -20.14
C THR A 247 8.15 -27.67 -19.36
N GLY A 248 7.43 -26.55 -19.25
CA GLY A 248 6.26 -26.42 -18.40
C GLY A 248 6.58 -26.25 -16.91
N LEU A 249 7.87 -26.19 -16.53
CA LEU A 249 8.29 -25.99 -15.14
C LEU A 249 7.70 -24.69 -14.59
N GLN A 250 7.04 -24.77 -13.43
CA GLN A 250 6.53 -23.63 -12.69
C GLN A 250 7.36 -23.42 -11.44
N VAL A 251 7.72 -22.16 -11.17
CA VAL A 251 8.52 -21.76 -10.01
C VAL A 251 7.88 -20.52 -9.40
N ALA A 252 7.64 -20.56 -8.10
CA ALA A 252 7.15 -19.40 -7.37
C ALA A 252 8.28 -18.42 -7.01
N MET A 253 7.98 -17.14 -6.92
CA MET A 253 8.92 -16.10 -6.49
C MET A 253 8.28 -15.16 -5.48
N GLU A 254 8.94 -14.96 -4.34
CA GLU A 254 8.51 -14.08 -3.25
C GLU A 254 9.58 -13.00 -2.98
N LEU A 255 9.15 -11.75 -2.83
CA LEU A 255 10.01 -10.58 -2.71
C LEU A 255 9.91 -9.97 -1.31
N PHE A 256 11.06 -9.89 -0.64
CA PHE A 256 11.21 -9.32 0.69
C PHE A 256 11.71 -7.87 0.60
N HIS A 257 10.85 -6.95 0.99
CA HIS A 257 11.03 -5.51 1.00
C HIS A 257 11.60 -5.00 2.35
N PRO A 258 12.02 -3.73 2.46
CA PRO A 258 12.80 -3.22 3.61
C PRO A 258 12.23 -3.42 5.02
N TRP A 259 10.97 -3.80 5.15
CA TRP A 259 10.26 -4.00 6.42
C TRP A 259 9.97 -5.47 6.74
N HIS A 260 10.43 -6.41 5.90
CA HIS A 260 10.16 -7.85 6.05
C HIS A 260 11.29 -8.62 6.75
N ALA A 261 12.06 -7.98 7.61
CA ALA A 261 13.23 -8.60 8.25
C ALA A 261 12.87 -9.89 9.01
N THR A 262 11.86 -9.84 9.87
CA THR A 262 11.42 -11.01 10.66
C THR A 262 10.85 -12.11 9.79
N GLN A 263 10.02 -11.77 8.81
CA GLN A 263 9.40 -12.74 7.90
C GLN A 263 10.45 -13.39 6.99
N LEU A 264 11.46 -12.65 6.55
CA LEU A 264 12.57 -13.21 5.80
C LEU A 264 13.32 -14.26 6.62
N THR A 265 13.69 -13.92 7.86
CA THR A 265 14.39 -14.86 8.75
C THR A 265 13.54 -16.10 9.04
N ARG A 266 12.25 -15.94 9.36
CA ARG A 266 11.33 -17.06 9.56
C ARG A 266 11.20 -17.91 8.30
N ARG A 267 11.06 -17.28 7.14
CA ARG A 267 10.88 -18.00 5.88
C ARG A 267 12.11 -18.79 5.49
N LEU A 268 13.31 -18.19 5.57
CA LEU A 268 14.54 -18.92 5.29
C LEU A 268 14.69 -20.11 6.24
N ALA A 269 14.41 -19.94 7.54
CA ALA A 269 14.47 -21.04 8.50
C ALA A 269 13.51 -22.20 8.18
N LEU A 270 12.31 -21.91 7.62
CA LEU A 270 11.39 -22.94 7.13
C LEU A 270 11.94 -23.64 5.88
N LEU A 271 12.45 -22.85 4.93
CA LEU A 271 12.93 -23.37 3.64
C LEU A 271 14.22 -24.20 3.74
N GLU A 272 15.03 -24.03 4.79
CA GLU A 272 16.26 -24.83 4.98
C GLU A 272 15.97 -26.34 5.11
N ASN A 273 14.80 -26.71 5.61
CA ASN A 273 14.41 -28.11 5.79
C ASN A 273 13.52 -28.60 4.63
N GLU A 274 13.17 -27.72 3.69
CA GLU A 274 12.21 -28.02 2.64
C GLU A 274 12.82 -28.84 1.50
N SER A 275 12.15 -29.96 1.18
CA SER A 275 12.50 -30.86 0.06
C SER A 275 11.57 -30.73 -1.14
N GLY A 276 10.64 -29.77 -1.08
CA GLY A 276 9.60 -29.51 -2.08
C GLY A 276 10.06 -28.70 -3.30
N GLU A 277 9.09 -28.16 -4.02
CA GLU A 277 9.34 -27.29 -5.18
C GLU A 277 10.08 -26.02 -4.76
N PRO A 278 11.07 -25.55 -5.54
CA PRO A 278 11.88 -24.41 -5.13
C PRO A 278 11.07 -23.11 -5.19
N LEU A 279 11.12 -22.34 -4.10
CA LEU A 279 10.61 -20.98 -3.99
C LEU A 279 11.79 -20.02 -4.17
N ILE A 280 11.71 -19.16 -5.19
CA ILE A 280 12.73 -18.12 -5.41
C ILE A 280 12.53 -17.00 -4.39
N ILE A 281 13.61 -16.61 -3.70
CA ILE A 281 13.59 -15.57 -2.67
C ILE A 281 14.34 -14.33 -3.15
N GLY A 282 13.61 -13.25 -3.44
CA GLY A 282 14.21 -11.94 -3.71
C GLY A 282 14.36 -11.15 -2.42
N VAL A 283 15.54 -10.62 -2.11
CA VAL A 283 15.78 -9.79 -0.91
C VAL A 283 16.20 -8.38 -1.28
N SER A 284 15.49 -7.37 -0.77
CA SER A 284 15.89 -5.98 -0.93
C SER A 284 17.23 -5.73 -0.23
N LYS A 285 18.16 -5.09 -0.93
CA LYS A 285 19.49 -4.71 -0.41
C LYS A 285 19.40 -3.85 0.85
N VAL A 286 18.27 -3.17 1.08
CA VAL A 286 18.04 -2.37 2.29
C VAL A 286 17.96 -3.25 3.54
N LEU A 287 17.39 -4.46 3.45
CA LEU A 287 17.32 -5.41 4.57
C LEU A 287 18.70 -5.83 5.06
N LEU A 288 19.66 -5.98 4.14
CA LEU A 288 21.04 -6.37 4.44
C LEU A 288 21.86 -5.30 5.18
N LYS A 289 21.25 -4.13 5.48
CA LYS A 289 21.85 -3.14 6.38
C LYS A 289 21.76 -3.56 7.84
N ASP A 290 20.81 -4.42 8.18
CA ASP A 290 20.75 -5.08 9.48
C ASP A 290 21.77 -6.23 9.50
N PRO A 291 22.78 -6.21 10.38
CA PRO A 291 23.80 -7.25 10.44
C PRO A 291 23.23 -8.65 10.68
N LEU A 292 22.17 -8.78 11.48
CA LEU A 292 21.58 -10.09 11.81
C LEU A 292 20.86 -10.67 10.60
N VAL A 293 20.12 -9.83 9.87
CA VAL A 293 19.47 -10.24 8.62
C VAL A 293 20.52 -10.61 7.58
N LYS A 294 21.58 -9.81 7.46
CA LYS A 294 22.68 -10.08 6.55
C LYS A 294 23.34 -11.44 6.83
N GLU A 295 23.67 -11.71 8.09
CA GLU A 295 24.25 -12.99 8.52
C GLU A 295 23.31 -14.17 8.21
N THR A 296 22.01 -14.00 8.47
CA THR A 296 20.99 -15.02 8.14
C THR A 296 20.96 -15.31 6.64
N VAL A 297 20.96 -14.28 5.80
CA VAL A 297 20.91 -14.42 4.33
C VAL A 297 22.20 -15.03 3.78
N GLU A 298 23.36 -14.57 4.24
CA GLU A 298 24.66 -15.07 3.77
C GLU A 298 24.97 -16.48 4.28
N GLY A 299 24.43 -16.86 5.44
CA GLY A 299 24.58 -18.18 6.03
C GLY A 299 23.53 -19.21 5.60
N SER A 300 22.61 -18.86 4.69
CA SER A 300 21.51 -19.74 4.23
C SER A 300 21.89 -20.50 2.94
N PRO A 301 22.12 -21.83 3.00
CA PRO A 301 22.33 -22.66 1.81
C PRO A 301 21.15 -22.60 0.84
N TYR A 302 19.93 -22.47 1.36
CA TYR A 302 18.75 -22.29 0.51
C TYR A 302 18.84 -20.99 -0.29
N PHE A 303 19.14 -19.86 0.36
CA PHE A 303 19.25 -18.57 -0.31
C PHE A 303 20.39 -18.54 -1.32
N GLU A 304 21.52 -19.21 -1.06
CA GLU A 304 22.62 -19.30 -2.03
C GLU A 304 22.17 -19.97 -3.35
N ARG A 305 21.28 -20.96 -3.26
CA ARG A 305 20.77 -21.71 -4.41
C ARG A 305 19.59 -21.02 -5.10
N CYS A 306 18.64 -20.51 -4.31
CA CYS A 306 17.32 -20.06 -4.77
C CYS A 306 17.07 -18.55 -4.57
N GLY A 307 18.07 -17.81 -4.10
CA GLY A 307 17.94 -16.41 -3.71
C GLY A 307 18.63 -15.42 -4.63
N PHE A 308 18.17 -14.17 -4.60
CA PHE A 308 18.86 -13.03 -5.22
C PHE A 308 18.63 -11.73 -4.46
N ILE A 309 19.53 -10.76 -4.68
CA ILE A 309 19.45 -9.43 -4.04
C ILE A 309 19.02 -8.38 -5.08
N PHE A 310 18.04 -7.55 -4.73
CA PHE A 310 17.55 -6.45 -5.56
C PHE A 310 17.59 -5.09 -4.84
N ARG A 311 17.34 -3.98 -5.55
CA ARG A 311 17.26 -2.64 -4.93
C ARG A 311 15.79 -2.27 -4.69
N GLU A 312 15.17 -1.66 -5.70
CA GLU A 312 13.75 -1.27 -5.69
C GLU A 312 12.90 -2.38 -6.32
N MET A 313 13.30 -2.88 -7.48
CA MET A 313 12.69 -4.02 -8.16
C MET A 313 13.76 -5.04 -8.60
N PRO A 314 13.39 -6.33 -8.76
CA PRO A 314 14.26 -7.33 -9.37
C PRO A 314 14.69 -6.94 -10.78
N THR A 315 15.88 -7.37 -11.18
CA THR A 315 16.37 -7.22 -12.55
C THR A 315 16.69 -8.57 -13.16
N MET A 316 16.61 -8.66 -14.48
CA MET A 316 16.86 -9.92 -15.20
C MET A 316 18.26 -10.48 -14.96
N GLN A 317 19.26 -9.60 -14.81
CA GLN A 317 20.63 -9.99 -14.45
C GLN A 317 20.72 -10.73 -13.11
N LYS A 318 19.73 -10.55 -12.23
CA LYS A 318 19.66 -11.20 -10.91
C LYS A 318 18.77 -12.44 -10.93
N VAL A 319 17.67 -12.41 -11.67
CA VAL A 319 16.69 -13.50 -11.68
C VAL A 319 17.09 -14.64 -12.63
N LEU A 320 17.60 -14.34 -13.83
CA LEU A 320 17.93 -15.35 -14.84
C LEU A 320 18.93 -16.42 -14.36
N PRO A 321 20.04 -16.08 -13.69
CA PRO A 321 20.98 -17.09 -13.22
C PRO A 321 20.38 -18.07 -12.21
N VAL A 322 19.38 -17.64 -11.43
CA VAL A 322 18.67 -18.50 -10.49
C VAL A 322 17.75 -19.46 -11.24
N LEU A 323 17.02 -18.96 -12.24
CA LEU A 323 16.14 -19.77 -13.08
C LEU A 323 16.89 -20.80 -13.93
N GLU A 324 18.05 -20.43 -14.49
CA GLU A 324 18.89 -21.33 -15.28
C GLU A 324 19.39 -22.50 -14.44
N LYS A 325 19.84 -22.25 -13.21
CA LYS A 325 20.23 -23.31 -12.26
C LYS A 325 19.09 -24.30 -11.96
N MET A 326 17.83 -23.86 -12.05
CA MET A 326 16.67 -24.72 -11.82
C MET A 326 16.29 -25.57 -13.04
N LEU A 327 16.72 -25.19 -14.24
CA LEU A 327 16.48 -25.96 -15.47
C LEU A 327 17.50 -27.09 -15.68
N GLY A 328 18.64 -27.05 -14.97
CA GLY A 328 19.73 -28.02 -15.08
C GLY A 328 20.97 -27.44 -15.74
#